data_AF-A0A9P5XCE3-F1
#
_entry.id   AF-A0A9P5XCE3-F1
#
_cell.length_a   1.000
_cell.length_b   1.000
_cell.length_c   1.000
_cell.angle_alpha   90.00
_cell.angle_beta   90.00
_cell.angle_gamma   90.00
#
_symmetry.space_group_name_H-M   'P 1'
#
loop_
_entity.id
_entity.type
_entity.pdbx_description
1 polymer ?
#
loop_
_entity_poly.entity_id
_entity_poly.type
_entity_poly.pdbx_seq_one_letter_code
_entity_poly.pdbx_strand_id
1 'polypeptide(L)'
;MDIPQEILNVFINFSEDDPQTLLNLCLVSRRCASGAQKVLYRSIRITTHSSSVQHGSTCNVDAVSIKLFKTFTQHNPSLAKYVQTFSHHYALPFGDRRYRNLANKSFQLMTNLESLTIFARFSLDLFQGCTFQLKQLFCPLLGPDHTYREKIYHFLSSQPYLKTLYIDMEHSRLPADCCNNLETLWGNQRTIENILPGRSTITCLVWTTQHHDHVAGPLSRISRELSNIHILALGGNAPYPSLTQLVPYMRSLRVLRLVRKPQTNLSGGTYDELGCLPDLVNLRIFVWSARPIGRFDGTEYGQSTVDQGRQRRLVTKWFRDMRVLEAAYFQIAARKDKPKNYLCWRRHEVDPAPVDSHEAVVQHGLAPRFSE
;
A
#
# COMPACT_ATOMS: atom_id res chain seq x y z
N MET A 1 33.94 29.96 12.04
CA MET A 1 32.69 29.77 12.81
C MET A 1 32.33 28.31 12.72
N ASP A 2 32.19 27.63 13.85
CA ASP A 2 31.72 26.25 13.87
C ASP A 2 30.19 26.22 13.78
N ILE A 3 29.66 25.54 12.77
CA ILE A 3 28.21 25.32 12.63
C ILE A 3 27.78 24.26 13.65
N PRO A 4 26.73 24.47 14.47
CA PRO A 4 26.20 23.46 15.39
C PRO A 4 25.71 22.19 14.69
N GLN A 5 25.78 21.04 15.35
CA GLN A 5 25.42 19.75 14.74
C GLN A 5 23.92 19.68 14.40
N GLU A 6 23.08 20.35 15.17
CA GLU A 6 21.64 20.44 14.97
C GLU A 6 21.32 21.10 13.63
N ILE A 7 22.04 22.18 13.31
CA ILE A 7 21.90 22.90 12.04
C ILE A 7 22.39 22.02 10.88
N LEU A 8 23.49 21.30 11.04
CA LEU A 8 23.96 20.33 10.03
C LEU A 8 22.93 19.22 9.79
N ASN A 9 22.32 18.69 10.85
CA ASN A 9 21.29 17.65 10.73
C ASN A 9 20.06 18.15 9.97
N VAL A 10 19.70 19.43 10.11
CA VAL A 10 18.62 20.04 9.33
C VAL A 10 18.97 20.04 7.83
N PHE A 11 20.17 20.48 7.45
CA PHE A 11 20.61 20.43 6.04
C PHE A 11 20.68 19.00 5.49
N ILE A 12 21.16 18.06 6.30
CA ILE A 12 21.22 16.64 5.93
C ILE A 12 19.80 16.09 5.69
N ASN A 13 18.83 16.40 6.56
CA ASN A 13 17.45 15.96 6.40
C ASN A 13 16.78 16.61 5.18
N PHE A 14 17.06 17.88 4.88
CA PHE A 14 16.60 18.53 3.65
C PHE A 14 17.15 17.88 2.37
N SER A 15 18.21 17.08 2.48
CA SER A 15 18.81 16.34 1.36
C SER A 15 18.27 14.91 1.25
N GLU A 16 17.17 14.56 1.93
CA GLU A 16 16.65 13.18 1.96
C GLU A 16 16.33 12.60 0.58
N ASP A 17 15.87 13.46 -0.34
CA ASP A 17 15.53 13.10 -1.72
C ASP A 17 16.73 13.17 -2.69
N ASP A 18 17.92 13.53 -2.21
CA ASP A 18 19.17 13.58 -2.98
C ASP A 18 20.24 12.65 -2.39
N PRO A 19 20.20 11.34 -2.72
CA PRO A 19 21.17 10.36 -2.24
C PRO A 19 22.62 10.70 -2.62
N GLN A 20 22.85 11.41 -3.73
CA GLN A 20 24.19 11.76 -4.17
C GLN A 20 24.79 12.83 -3.27
N THR A 21 24.01 13.84 -2.90
CA THR A 21 24.42 14.83 -1.90
C THR A 21 24.70 14.19 -0.55
N LEU A 22 23.82 13.29 -0.08
CA LEU A 22 24.05 12.54 1.17
C LEU A 22 25.34 11.70 1.12
N LEU A 23 25.60 11.02 0.01
CA LEU A 23 26.84 10.26 -0.19
C LEU A 23 28.06 11.18 -0.17
N ASN A 24 28.02 12.31 -0.88
CA ASN A 24 29.09 13.29 -0.88
C ASN A 24 29.36 13.80 0.53
N LEU A 25 28.31 14.13 1.30
CA LEU A 25 28.42 14.55 2.70
C LEU A 25 29.09 13.49 3.58
N CYS A 26 28.84 12.20 3.33
CA CYS A 26 29.52 11.10 4.02
C CYS A 26 31.02 11.05 3.73
N LEU A 27 31.42 11.38 2.50
CA LEU A 27 32.81 11.31 2.04
C LEU A 27 33.61 12.56 2.40
N VAL A 28 32.99 13.75 2.35
CA VAL A 28 33.69 15.02 2.51
C VAL A 28 33.80 15.49 3.97
N SER A 29 32.92 15.04 4.87
CA SER A 29 32.89 15.55 6.25
C SER A 29 32.58 14.46 7.27
N ARG A 30 33.51 14.22 8.19
CA ARG A 30 33.31 13.30 9.33
C ARG A 30 32.15 13.74 10.24
N ARG A 31 31.92 15.06 10.37
CA ARG A 31 30.82 15.62 11.18
C ARG A 31 29.45 15.34 10.55
N CYS A 32 29.39 15.36 9.22
CA CYS A 32 28.16 15.05 8.49
C CYS A 32 27.96 13.55 8.30
N ALA A 33 29.03 12.75 8.29
CA ALA A 33 28.99 11.34 7.92
C ALA A 33 27.96 10.52 8.72
N SER A 34 27.94 10.64 10.05
CA SER A 34 26.98 9.86 10.86
C SER A 34 25.53 10.27 10.59
N GLY A 35 25.25 11.57 10.41
CA GLY A 35 23.91 12.06 10.12
C GLY A 35 23.47 11.67 8.71
N ALA A 36 24.35 11.87 7.73
CA ALA A 36 24.10 11.56 6.33
C ALA A 36 23.92 10.06 6.10
N GLN A 37 24.72 9.20 6.75
CA GLN A 37 24.51 7.74 6.71
C GLN A 37 23.14 7.35 7.29
N LYS A 38 22.73 7.97 8.41
CA LYS A 38 21.42 7.70 9.00
C LYS A 38 20.29 8.00 8.02
N VAL A 39 20.34 9.15 7.33
CA VAL A 39 19.31 9.53 6.34
C VAL A 39 19.40 8.65 5.09
N LEU A 40 20.60 8.42 4.56
CA LEU A 40 20.84 7.64 3.35
C LEU A 40 20.31 6.19 3.46
N TYR A 41 20.48 5.56 4.63
CA TYR A 41 20.04 4.18 4.86
C TYR A 41 18.66 4.06 5.50
N ARG A 42 17.97 5.17 5.80
CA ARG A 42 16.68 5.17 6.48
C ARG A 42 15.59 4.45 5.70
N SER A 43 15.54 4.70 4.38
CA SER A 43 14.54 4.12 3.47
C SER A 43 15.26 3.43 2.33
N ILE A 44 15.09 2.11 2.24
CA ILE A 44 15.74 1.28 1.23
C ILE A 44 14.70 0.73 0.29
N ARG A 45 14.93 0.94 -1.00
CA ARG A 45 14.08 0.44 -2.06
C ARG A 45 14.90 -0.29 -3.11
N ILE A 46 14.62 -1.57 -3.27
CA ILE A 46 15.21 -2.43 -4.30
C ILE A 46 14.16 -2.63 -5.39
N THR A 47 14.37 -1.95 -6.52
CA THR A 47 13.51 -1.99 -7.72
C THR A 47 14.32 -2.30 -8.97
N THR A 48 13.68 -2.93 -9.96
CA THR A 48 14.26 -3.25 -11.28
C THR A 48 14.30 -2.09 -12.26
N HIS A 49 13.57 -1.00 -12.01
CA HIS A 49 13.43 0.06 -12.99
C HIS A 49 14.65 0.99 -12.99
N SER A 50 15.64 0.64 -13.82
CA SER A 50 16.38 1.65 -14.57
C SER A 50 15.37 2.31 -15.52
N SER A 51 14.64 3.31 -15.03
CA SER A 51 13.78 4.16 -15.87
C SER A 51 14.58 4.92 -16.94
N SER A 52 15.92 4.89 -16.87
CA SER A 52 16.80 5.29 -17.96
C SER A 52 16.84 4.20 -19.03
N VAL A 53 15.82 4.20 -19.90
CA VAL A 53 16.01 3.79 -21.29
C VAL A 53 17.02 4.76 -21.90
N GLN A 54 18.32 4.49 -21.71
CA GLN A 54 19.41 4.96 -22.56
C GLN A 54 20.72 4.29 -22.09
N HIS A 55 21.25 3.43 -22.96
CA HIS A 55 22.57 2.79 -22.93
C HIS A 55 22.80 1.62 -21.95
N GLY A 56 22.38 0.42 -22.39
CA GLY A 56 23.30 -0.71 -22.55
C GLY A 56 23.88 -1.42 -21.32
N SER A 57 23.52 -1.07 -20.09
CA SER A 57 23.99 -1.81 -18.91
C SER A 57 22.81 -2.21 -18.03
N THR A 58 22.29 -3.43 -18.24
CA THR A 58 21.39 -4.09 -17.29
C THR A 58 22.14 -4.33 -15.99
N CYS A 59 22.03 -3.42 -15.03
CA CYS A 59 22.48 -3.68 -13.67
C CYS A 59 21.67 -4.86 -13.10
N ASN A 60 22.34 -5.99 -12.86
CA ASN A 60 21.73 -7.16 -12.26
C ASN A 60 21.29 -6.82 -10.82
N VAL A 61 19.98 -6.76 -10.59
CA VAL A 61 19.36 -6.43 -9.29
C VAL A 61 19.89 -7.32 -8.15
N ASP A 62 20.24 -8.57 -8.48
CA ASP A 62 20.83 -9.50 -7.52
C ASP A 62 22.20 -9.00 -7.05
N ALA A 63 23.02 -8.46 -7.95
CA ALA A 63 24.33 -7.94 -7.60
C ALA A 63 24.24 -6.72 -6.68
N VAL A 64 23.26 -5.83 -6.90
CA VAL A 64 23.01 -4.66 -6.04
C VAL A 64 22.55 -5.10 -4.65
N SER A 65 21.56 -6.00 -4.60
CA SER A 65 21.00 -6.52 -3.35
C SER A 65 22.05 -7.28 -2.52
N ILE A 66 22.88 -8.11 -3.17
CA ILE A 66 23.98 -8.83 -2.51
C ILE A 66 25.01 -7.86 -1.94
N LYS A 67 25.41 -6.82 -2.69
CA LYS A 67 26.35 -5.79 -2.18
C LYS A 67 25.79 -5.07 -0.97
N LEU A 68 24.49 -4.74 -0.98
CA LEU A 68 23.82 -4.12 0.16
C LEU A 68 23.80 -5.04 1.38
N PHE A 69 23.38 -6.30 1.22
CA PHE A 69 23.35 -7.25 2.33
C PHE A 69 24.75 -7.58 2.87
N LYS A 70 25.77 -7.67 2.00
CA LYS A 70 27.17 -7.74 2.46
C LYS A 70 27.60 -6.49 3.21
N THR A 71 27.13 -5.31 2.81
CA THR A 71 27.39 -4.08 3.55
C THR A 71 26.82 -4.17 4.97
N PHE A 72 25.58 -4.63 5.12
CA PHE A 72 24.95 -4.81 6.43
C PHE A 72 25.48 -5.96 7.26
N THR A 73 26.15 -6.95 6.67
CA THR A 73 26.57 -8.14 7.42
C THR A 73 28.07 -8.28 7.58
N GLN A 74 28.87 -7.68 6.69
CA GLN A 74 30.31 -7.88 6.60
C GLN A 74 31.09 -6.58 6.69
N HIS A 75 30.69 -5.54 5.95
CA HIS A 75 31.50 -4.32 5.83
C HIS A 75 31.19 -3.28 6.91
N ASN A 76 29.92 -3.00 7.18
CA ASN A 76 29.52 -2.06 8.22
C ASN A 76 28.14 -2.42 8.81
N PRO A 77 28.09 -3.41 9.73
CA PRO A 77 26.85 -3.88 10.31
C PRO A 77 26.03 -2.83 11.06
N SER A 78 26.69 -1.77 11.55
CA SER A 78 26.03 -0.69 12.26
C SER A 78 25.05 0.11 11.41
N LEU A 79 25.14 0.04 10.07
CA LEU A 79 24.24 0.73 9.15
C LEU A 79 22.84 0.12 9.12
N ALA A 80 22.72 -1.19 9.36
CA ALA A 80 21.44 -1.89 9.31
C ALA A 80 20.44 -1.34 10.33
N LYS A 81 20.92 -0.84 11.49
CA LYS A 81 20.08 -0.23 12.53
C LYS A 81 19.43 1.08 12.08
N TYR A 82 19.91 1.72 11.02
CA TYR A 82 19.31 2.95 10.50
C TYR A 82 18.11 2.69 9.61
N VAL A 83 17.94 1.45 9.11
CA VAL A 83 16.85 1.08 8.22
C VAL A 83 15.53 1.11 8.98
N GLN A 84 14.63 2.00 8.56
CA GLN A 84 13.26 2.12 9.08
C GLN A 84 12.23 1.63 8.06
N THR A 85 12.50 1.82 6.76
CA THR A 85 11.65 1.32 5.68
C THR A 85 12.49 0.46 4.75
N PHE A 86 12.01 -0.74 4.44
CA PHE A 86 12.63 -1.65 3.50
C PHE A 86 11.59 -2.17 2.50
N SER A 87 11.85 -1.96 1.22
CA SER A 87 11.01 -2.45 0.13
C SER A 87 11.82 -3.24 -0.89
N HIS A 88 11.34 -4.45 -1.21
CA HIS A 88 11.93 -5.33 -2.21
C HIS A 88 10.87 -5.72 -3.24
N HIS A 89 10.94 -5.14 -4.43
CA HIS A 89 9.92 -5.31 -5.47
C HIS A 89 10.20 -6.46 -6.44
N TYR A 90 11.32 -7.17 -6.28
CA TYR A 90 11.72 -8.25 -7.17
C TYR A 90 11.62 -9.63 -6.53
N ALA A 91 11.47 -10.66 -7.36
CA ALA A 91 11.58 -12.05 -6.92
C ALA A 91 12.96 -12.26 -6.28
N LEU A 92 13.03 -12.57 -4.99
CA LEU A 92 14.32 -12.95 -4.41
C LEU A 92 14.79 -14.22 -5.13
N PRO A 93 16.10 -14.38 -5.40
CA PRO A 93 16.64 -15.62 -5.90
C PRO A 93 16.59 -16.68 -4.79
N PHE A 94 15.39 -17.18 -4.45
CA PHE A 94 15.15 -18.08 -3.31
C PHE A 94 15.90 -19.42 -3.44
N GLY A 95 16.25 -19.81 -4.67
CA GLY A 95 17.12 -20.96 -4.92
C GLY A 95 18.56 -20.74 -4.47
N ASP A 96 19.02 -19.49 -4.34
CA ASP A 96 20.36 -19.18 -3.85
C ASP A 96 20.39 -19.14 -2.31
N ARG A 97 20.89 -20.23 -1.72
CA ARG A 97 21.11 -20.36 -0.28
C ARG A 97 22.02 -19.25 0.27
N ARG A 98 23.02 -18.78 -0.48
CA ARG A 98 23.94 -17.73 -0.04
C ARG A 98 23.21 -16.40 0.07
N TYR A 99 22.42 -16.07 -0.95
CA TYR A 99 21.56 -14.89 -0.93
C TYR A 99 20.61 -14.92 0.27
N ARG A 100 19.89 -16.03 0.46
CA ARG A 100 18.93 -16.19 1.55
C ARG A 100 19.58 -16.01 2.93
N ASN A 101 20.77 -16.58 3.13
CA ASN A 101 21.50 -16.45 4.38
C ASN A 101 21.96 -15.00 4.62
N LEU A 102 22.42 -14.30 3.57
CA LEU A 102 22.81 -12.88 3.66
C LEU A 102 21.61 -12.00 3.98
N ALA A 103 20.47 -12.22 3.31
CA ALA A 103 19.25 -11.48 3.53
C ALA A 103 18.73 -11.68 4.97
N ASN A 104 18.65 -12.92 5.45
CA ASN A 104 18.23 -13.24 6.82
C ASN A 104 19.12 -12.56 7.86
N LYS A 105 20.45 -12.66 7.75
CA LYS A 105 21.39 -11.98 8.65
C LYS A 105 21.23 -10.46 8.59
N SER A 106 21.00 -9.90 7.40
CA SER A 106 20.80 -8.46 7.25
C SER A 106 19.52 -8.02 7.98
N PHE A 107 18.42 -8.76 7.80
CA PHE A 107 17.15 -8.48 8.48
C PHE A 107 17.27 -8.56 10.00
N GLN A 108 17.98 -9.54 10.55
CA GLN A 108 18.21 -9.62 12.00
C GLN A 108 18.90 -8.37 12.57
N LEU A 109 19.70 -7.67 11.76
CA LEU A 109 20.40 -6.44 12.17
C LEU A 109 19.56 -5.17 11.98
N MET A 110 18.43 -5.24 11.27
CA MET A 110 17.50 -4.12 11.03
C MET A 110 16.51 -3.96 12.20
N THR A 111 17.02 -3.74 13.40
CA THR A 111 16.22 -3.72 14.65
C THR A 111 15.25 -2.54 14.77
N ASN A 112 15.42 -1.49 13.96
CA ASN A 112 14.54 -0.32 13.92
C ASN A 112 13.60 -0.32 12.69
N LEU A 113 13.46 -1.47 12.03
CA LEU A 113 12.58 -1.59 10.86
C LEU A 113 11.11 -1.42 11.29
N GLU A 114 10.44 -0.42 10.70
CA GLU A 114 9.04 -0.07 10.97
C GLU A 114 8.11 -0.43 9.80
N SER A 115 8.61 -0.39 8.56
CA SER A 115 7.83 -0.72 7.37
C SER A 115 8.58 -1.72 6.51
N LEU A 116 7.98 -2.89 6.29
CA LEU A 116 8.54 -3.96 5.48
C LEU A 116 7.60 -4.30 4.32
N THR A 117 8.13 -4.18 3.11
CA THR A 117 7.41 -4.50 1.88
C THR A 117 8.21 -5.49 1.04
N ILE A 118 7.66 -6.67 0.75
CA ILE A 118 8.31 -7.66 -0.14
C ILE A 118 7.29 -8.14 -1.15
N PHE A 119 7.47 -7.81 -2.44
CA PHE A 119 6.59 -8.24 -3.54
C PHE A 119 7.05 -9.57 -4.16
N ALA A 120 7.46 -10.53 -3.34
CA ALA A 120 7.99 -11.81 -3.78
C ALA A 120 7.62 -12.93 -2.80
N ARG A 121 7.58 -14.17 -3.31
CA ARG A 121 7.26 -15.38 -2.52
C ARG A 121 8.37 -15.70 -1.52
N PHE A 122 8.30 -15.29 -0.26
CA PHE A 122 9.35 -15.62 0.70
C PHE A 122 9.00 -16.74 1.69
N SER A 123 10.03 -17.41 2.21
CA SER A 123 9.90 -18.23 3.41
C SER A 123 9.99 -17.35 4.66
N LEU A 124 9.10 -17.57 5.62
CA LEU A 124 9.16 -16.88 6.93
C LEU A 124 10.44 -17.16 7.71
N ASP A 125 11.18 -18.21 7.36
CA ASP A 125 12.51 -18.47 7.92
C ASP A 125 13.46 -17.30 7.66
N LEU A 126 13.17 -16.47 6.64
CA LEU A 126 13.89 -15.22 6.37
C LEU A 126 13.84 -14.24 7.54
N PHE A 127 12.79 -14.28 8.37
CA PHE A 127 12.61 -13.39 9.51
C PHE A 127 12.85 -14.06 10.86
N GLN A 128 13.34 -15.31 10.87
CA GLN A 128 13.65 -15.99 12.11
C GLN A 128 14.68 -15.18 12.92
N GLY A 129 14.37 -14.88 14.17
CA GLY A 129 15.22 -14.09 15.07
C GLY A 129 15.22 -12.58 14.83
N CYS A 130 14.38 -12.06 13.93
CA CYS A 130 14.26 -10.62 13.72
C CYS A 130 13.49 -9.96 14.87
N THR A 131 13.97 -8.81 15.31
CA THR A 131 13.39 -7.99 16.41
C THR A 131 12.85 -6.67 15.88
N PHE A 132 12.13 -6.74 14.77
CA PHE A 132 11.55 -5.58 14.13
C PHE A 132 10.55 -4.85 15.04
N GLN A 133 10.29 -3.58 14.71
CA GLN A 133 9.27 -2.75 15.35
C GLN A 133 8.19 -2.40 14.31
N LEU A 134 7.68 -3.41 13.60
CA LEU A 134 6.84 -3.19 12.43
C LEU A 134 5.55 -2.46 12.81
N LYS A 135 5.32 -1.34 12.13
CA LYS A 135 4.05 -0.62 12.03
C LYS A 135 3.30 -1.00 10.76
N GLN A 136 4.03 -1.40 9.71
CA GLN A 136 3.48 -1.79 8.42
C GLN A 136 4.16 -3.05 7.89
N LEU A 137 3.35 -4.00 7.41
CA LEU A 137 3.83 -5.19 6.70
C LEU A 137 3.05 -5.38 5.41
N PHE A 138 3.77 -5.50 4.29
CA PHE A 138 3.20 -5.80 2.98
C PHE A 138 3.90 -6.99 2.34
N CYS A 139 3.21 -8.13 2.28
CA CYS A 139 3.67 -9.37 1.66
C CYS A 139 2.52 -10.11 0.94
N PRO A 140 2.42 -10.02 -0.40
CA PRO A 140 1.36 -10.68 -1.17
C PRO A 140 1.43 -12.21 -1.21
N LEU A 141 2.48 -12.87 -0.72
CA LEU A 141 2.72 -14.27 -1.07
C LEU A 141 3.25 -15.08 0.09
N LEU A 142 2.35 -15.86 0.69
CA LEU A 142 2.62 -16.83 1.73
C LEU A 142 2.60 -18.25 1.13
N GLY A 143 3.52 -19.13 1.54
CA GLY A 143 3.57 -20.50 1.02
C GLY A 143 2.37 -21.34 1.48
N PRO A 144 1.99 -22.41 0.75
CA PRO A 144 0.77 -23.18 1.02
C PRO A 144 0.86 -24.16 2.21
N ASP A 145 1.99 -24.26 2.90
CA ASP A 145 2.24 -25.27 3.92
C ASP A 145 1.55 -24.95 5.27
N HIS A 146 1.00 -25.94 5.97
CA HIS A 146 0.44 -25.78 7.31
C HIS A 146 1.46 -25.30 8.34
N THR A 147 2.74 -25.68 8.21
CA THR A 147 3.82 -25.18 9.08
C THR A 147 3.98 -23.66 8.98
N TYR A 148 3.51 -23.07 7.89
CA TYR A 148 3.50 -21.65 7.65
C TYR A 148 2.58 -20.91 8.63
N ARG A 149 1.45 -21.51 9.00
CA ARG A 149 0.43 -20.89 9.86
C ARG A 149 1.00 -20.53 11.23
N GLU A 150 1.68 -21.48 11.86
CA GLU A 150 2.24 -21.27 13.19
C GLU A 150 3.36 -20.23 13.16
N LYS A 151 4.21 -20.29 12.12
CA LYS A 151 5.29 -19.32 11.91
C LYS A 151 4.75 -17.91 11.66
N ILE A 152 3.72 -17.74 10.83
CA ILE A 152 3.15 -16.40 10.55
C ILE A 152 2.48 -15.85 11.81
N TYR A 153 1.73 -16.69 12.52
CA TYR A 153 1.08 -16.29 13.77
C TYR A 153 2.10 -15.85 14.81
N HIS A 154 3.15 -16.64 15.05
CA HIS A 154 4.22 -16.30 15.98
C HIS A 154 4.92 -15.00 15.57
N PHE A 155 5.26 -14.86 14.28
CA PHE A 155 5.87 -13.65 13.75
C PHE A 155 4.99 -12.43 13.97
N LEU A 156 3.73 -12.46 13.53
CA LEU A 156 2.80 -11.35 13.68
C LEU A 156 2.51 -11.00 15.15
N SER A 157 2.39 -12.01 16.02
CA SER A 157 2.19 -11.80 17.46
C SER A 157 3.39 -11.13 18.14
N SER A 158 4.59 -11.25 17.56
CA SER A 158 5.78 -10.53 18.02
C SER A 158 5.83 -9.05 17.60
N GLN A 159 4.85 -8.57 16.82
CA GLN A 159 4.81 -7.21 16.29
C GLN A 159 3.69 -6.39 16.94
N PRO A 160 3.85 -5.93 18.20
CA PRO A 160 2.78 -5.26 18.95
C PRO A 160 2.37 -3.91 18.36
N TYR A 161 3.25 -3.27 17.57
CA TYR A 161 3.00 -1.96 16.97
C TYR A 161 2.39 -2.01 15.57
N LEU A 162 2.06 -3.21 15.07
CA LEU A 162 1.59 -3.40 13.70
C LEU A 162 0.19 -2.79 13.51
N LYS A 163 0.11 -1.77 12.66
CA LYS A 163 -1.12 -1.03 12.33
C LYS A 163 -1.65 -1.33 10.94
N THR A 164 -0.77 -1.68 10.00
CA THR A 164 -1.13 -1.98 8.62
C THR A 164 -0.61 -3.35 8.21
N LEU A 165 -1.49 -4.18 7.67
CA LEU A 165 -1.15 -5.52 7.24
C LEU A 165 -1.74 -5.79 5.86
N TYR A 166 -0.87 -6.16 4.93
CA TYR A 166 -1.21 -6.84 3.69
C TYR A 166 -0.51 -8.19 3.67
N ILE A 167 -1.31 -9.25 3.69
CA ILE A 167 -0.85 -10.61 3.45
C ILE A 167 -1.85 -11.36 2.59
N ASP A 168 -1.39 -12.30 1.76
CA ASP A 168 -2.31 -13.23 1.09
C ASP A 168 -2.40 -14.52 1.89
N MET A 169 -3.48 -14.63 2.67
CA MET A 169 -3.77 -15.81 3.49
C MET A 169 -4.87 -16.64 2.85
N GLU A 170 -4.46 -17.70 2.13
CA GLU A 170 -5.41 -18.62 1.52
C GLU A 170 -6.11 -19.52 2.56
N HIS A 171 -5.38 -19.91 3.61
CA HIS A 171 -5.83 -20.92 4.56
C HIS A 171 -5.56 -20.50 6.00
N SER A 172 -6.52 -20.78 6.86
CA SER A 172 -6.49 -20.60 8.32
C SER A 172 -6.81 -19.20 8.83
N ARG A 173 -7.67 -19.16 9.85
CA ARG A 173 -7.99 -17.94 10.59
C ARG A 173 -6.85 -17.58 11.55
N LEU A 174 -6.54 -16.29 11.62
CA LEU A 174 -5.67 -15.75 12.66
C LEU A 174 -6.49 -15.59 13.96
N PRO A 175 -6.00 -16.09 15.11
CA PRO A 175 -6.58 -15.84 16.42
C PRO A 175 -6.82 -14.34 16.65
N ALA A 176 -7.96 -13.95 17.24
CA ALA A 176 -8.38 -12.55 17.33
C ALA A 176 -7.44 -11.66 18.16
N ASP A 177 -6.66 -12.27 19.06
CA ASP A 177 -5.62 -11.65 19.90
C ASP A 177 -4.32 -11.34 19.16
N CYS A 178 -4.16 -11.83 17.91
CA CYS A 178 -3.05 -11.47 17.05
C CYS A 178 -3.27 -10.09 16.40
N CYS A 179 -2.25 -9.24 16.41
CA CYS A 179 -2.30 -7.89 15.81
C CYS A 179 -3.43 -7.01 16.39
N ASN A 180 -3.54 -6.92 17.72
CA ASN A 180 -4.61 -6.16 18.39
C ASN A 180 -4.69 -4.67 18.03
N ASN A 181 -3.59 -4.09 17.54
CA ASN A 181 -3.50 -2.69 17.14
C ASN A 181 -3.71 -2.48 15.62
N LEU A 182 -4.19 -3.50 14.90
CA LEU A 182 -4.38 -3.40 13.46
C LEU A 182 -5.53 -2.44 13.13
N GLU A 183 -5.20 -1.38 12.39
CA GLU A 183 -6.14 -0.32 11.98
C GLU A 183 -6.53 -0.49 10.50
N THR A 184 -5.61 -1.01 9.70
CA THR A 184 -5.73 -1.13 8.25
C THR A 184 -5.43 -2.56 7.78
N LEU A 185 -6.39 -3.18 7.12
CA LEU A 185 -6.26 -4.52 6.54
C LEU A 185 -6.36 -4.45 5.02
N TRP A 186 -5.40 -5.09 4.36
CA TRP A 186 -5.35 -5.23 2.92
C TRP A 186 -5.36 -6.71 2.56
N GLY A 187 -6.08 -7.09 1.52
CA GLY A 187 -6.07 -8.48 1.05
C GLY A 187 -7.21 -8.82 0.11
N ASN A 188 -7.20 -10.05 -0.37
CA ASN A 188 -8.33 -10.66 -1.06
C ASN A 188 -9.44 -11.07 -0.08
N GLN A 189 -10.55 -11.62 -0.61
CA GLN A 189 -11.69 -12.01 0.21
C GLN A 189 -11.29 -13.01 1.30
N ARG A 190 -10.47 -14.01 0.97
CA ARG A 190 -10.04 -15.05 1.91
C ARG A 190 -9.23 -14.46 3.06
N THR A 191 -8.31 -13.56 2.76
CA THR A 191 -7.52 -12.85 3.77
C THR A 191 -8.44 -12.07 4.72
N ILE A 192 -9.41 -11.34 4.16
CA ILE A 192 -10.36 -10.57 4.96
C ILE A 192 -11.18 -11.49 5.87
N GLU A 193 -11.73 -12.58 5.35
CA GLU A 193 -12.48 -13.55 6.14
C GLU A 193 -11.64 -14.29 7.20
N ASN A 194 -10.33 -14.40 6.98
CA ASN A 194 -9.39 -15.06 7.89
C ASN A 194 -8.87 -14.15 9.00
N ILE A 195 -8.79 -12.84 8.76
CA ILE A 195 -8.16 -11.87 9.68
C ILE A 195 -9.18 -10.93 10.30
N LEU A 196 -10.19 -10.47 9.58
CA LEU A 196 -11.14 -9.48 10.09
C LEU A 196 -11.96 -9.93 11.33
N PRO A 197 -12.44 -11.20 11.43
CA PRO A 197 -13.33 -11.60 12.53
C PRO A 197 -12.79 -11.27 13.93
N GLY A 198 -13.64 -10.67 14.77
CA GLY A 198 -13.29 -10.35 16.16
C GLY A 198 -12.41 -9.10 16.35
N ARG A 199 -12.06 -8.38 15.28
CA ARG A 199 -11.19 -7.18 15.36
C ARG A 199 -11.99 -5.92 15.05
N SER A 200 -12.30 -5.14 16.10
CA SER A 200 -13.05 -3.88 15.98
C SER A 200 -12.17 -2.66 15.67
N THR A 201 -10.85 -2.77 15.85
CA THR A 201 -9.89 -1.69 15.60
C THR A 201 -9.67 -1.42 14.11
N ILE A 202 -9.96 -2.41 13.25
CA ILE A 202 -9.82 -2.28 11.81
C ILE A 202 -10.93 -1.36 11.30
N THR A 203 -10.53 -0.19 10.80
CA THR A 203 -11.45 0.82 10.26
C THR A 203 -11.18 1.13 8.79
N CYS A 204 -10.02 0.71 8.27
CA CYS A 204 -9.65 0.84 6.87
C CYS A 204 -9.47 -0.54 6.23
N LEU A 205 -10.21 -0.79 5.15
CA LEU A 205 -10.19 -2.03 4.40
C LEU A 205 -9.80 -1.76 2.94
N VAL A 206 -8.77 -2.44 2.47
CA VAL A 206 -8.35 -2.41 1.07
C VAL A 206 -8.52 -3.81 0.49
N TRP A 207 -9.66 -4.01 -0.16
CA TRP A 207 -10.06 -5.28 -0.70
C TRP A 207 -9.55 -5.42 -2.14
N THR A 208 -8.43 -6.13 -2.27
CA THR A 208 -7.77 -6.42 -3.54
C THR A 208 -8.32 -7.70 -4.15
N THR A 209 -9.13 -7.59 -5.19
CA THR A 209 -9.82 -8.74 -5.78
C THR A 209 -8.94 -9.53 -6.73
N GLN A 210 -8.98 -10.86 -6.59
CA GLN A 210 -8.24 -11.82 -7.40
C GLN A 210 -9.18 -12.73 -8.20
N HIS A 211 -8.66 -13.34 -9.27
CA HIS A 211 -9.48 -14.15 -10.20
C HIS A 211 -10.14 -15.37 -9.56
N HIS A 212 -9.60 -15.83 -8.42
CA HIS A 212 -10.09 -16.99 -7.67
C HIS A 212 -11.03 -16.61 -6.51
N ASP A 213 -11.35 -15.32 -6.35
CA ASP A 213 -12.36 -14.90 -5.39
C ASP A 213 -13.73 -15.36 -5.91
N HIS A 214 -14.27 -16.43 -5.32
CA HIS A 214 -15.64 -16.84 -5.57
C HIS A 214 -16.57 -15.85 -4.89
N VAL A 215 -17.21 -14.98 -5.68
CA VAL A 215 -18.14 -13.92 -5.26
C VAL A 215 -19.38 -14.44 -4.50
N ALA A 216 -19.50 -15.75 -4.26
CA ALA A 216 -20.71 -16.40 -3.76
C ALA A 216 -20.75 -16.67 -2.24
N GLY A 217 -19.72 -16.31 -1.47
CA GLY A 217 -19.70 -16.52 -0.02
C GLY A 217 -20.59 -15.51 0.74
N PRO A 218 -21.41 -15.93 1.72
CA PRO A 218 -22.23 -15.00 2.50
C PRO A 218 -21.38 -14.18 3.47
N LEU A 219 -21.17 -12.90 3.16
CA LEU A 219 -20.45 -11.91 3.99
C LEU A 219 -21.06 -11.69 5.39
N SER A 220 -22.25 -12.25 5.63
CA SER A 220 -22.92 -12.30 6.93
C SER A 220 -22.00 -12.66 8.10
N ARG A 221 -21.01 -13.53 7.88
CA ARG A 221 -20.05 -13.99 8.90
C ARG A 221 -19.13 -12.91 9.44
N ILE A 222 -18.89 -11.85 8.66
CA ILE A 222 -18.06 -10.69 9.03
C ILE A 222 -18.88 -9.39 9.02
N SER A 223 -20.21 -9.50 9.01
CA SER A 223 -21.12 -8.35 8.90
C SER A 223 -20.91 -7.31 9.99
N ARG A 224 -20.68 -7.77 11.22
CA ARG A 224 -20.43 -6.90 12.37
C ARG A 224 -19.14 -6.10 12.18
N GLU A 225 -18.06 -6.76 11.78
CA GLU A 225 -16.77 -6.12 11.57
C GLU A 225 -16.81 -5.18 10.36
N LEU A 226 -17.48 -5.58 9.27
CA LEU A 226 -17.73 -4.71 8.12
C LEU A 226 -18.49 -3.42 8.50
N SER A 227 -19.38 -3.50 9.50
CA SER A 227 -20.12 -2.32 9.97
C SER A 227 -19.26 -1.27 10.67
N ASN A 228 -18.03 -1.62 11.07
CA ASN A 228 -17.06 -0.70 11.66
C ASN A 228 -16.12 -0.08 10.62
N ILE A 229 -16.17 -0.51 9.36
CA ILE A 229 -15.28 0.01 8.31
C ILE A 229 -15.71 1.43 7.94
N HIS A 230 -14.76 2.36 8.06
CA HIS A 230 -14.90 3.78 7.72
C HIS A 230 -14.33 4.10 6.35
N ILE A 231 -13.28 3.39 5.93
CA ILE A 231 -12.61 3.59 4.65
C ILE A 231 -12.58 2.24 3.93
N LEU A 232 -13.14 2.19 2.73
CA LEU A 232 -13.11 1.02 1.86
C LEU A 232 -12.50 1.39 0.51
N ALA A 233 -11.41 0.72 0.14
CA ALA A 233 -10.94 0.68 -1.24
C ALA A 233 -11.23 -0.71 -1.83
N LEU A 234 -12.06 -0.76 -2.87
CA LEU A 234 -12.53 -1.99 -3.49
C LEU A 234 -12.09 -2.07 -4.95
N GLY A 235 -11.37 -3.12 -5.31
CA GLY A 235 -11.05 -3.45 -6.70
C GLY A 235 -9.73 -4.20 -6.83
N GLY A 236 -9.19 -4.32 -8.04
CA GLY A 236 -8.01 -5.14 -8.27
C GLY A 236 -7.95 -5.68 -9.70
N ASN A 237 -7.37 -6.87 -9.85
CA ASN A 237 -7.22 -7.51 -11.16
C ASN A 237 -8.48 -8.30 -11.57
N ALA A 238 -9.39 -8.55 -10.63
CA ALA A 238 -10.64 -9.27 -10.84
C ALA A 238 -11.88 -8.41 -10.56
N PRO A 239 -13.07 -8.82 -11.04
CA PRO A 239 -14.33 -8.22 -10.61
C PRO A 239 -14.45 -8.25 -9.08
N TYR A 240 -15.08 -7.22 -8.51
CA TYR A 240 -15.35 -7.13 -7.08
C TYR A 240 -16.81 -7.51 -6.76
N PRO A 241 -17.12 -7.89 -5.51
CA PRO A 241 -18.49 -8.16 -5.09
C PRO A 241 -19.41 -6.98 -5.34
N SER A 242 -20.64 -7.25 -5.78
CA SER A 242 -21.62 -6.18 -6.07
C SER A 242 -21.78 -5.27 -4.85
N LEU A 243 -21.73 -3.95 -5.06
CA LEU A 243 -21.90 -2.99 -3.97
C LEU A 243 -23.23 -3.18 -3.24
N THR A 244 -24.30 -3.54 -3.95
CA THR A 244 -25.60 -3.85 -3.37
C THR A 244 -25.53 -4.97 -2.32
N GLN A 245 -24.60 -5.91 -2.44
CA GLN A 245 -24.38 -6.96 -1.45
C GLN A 245 -23.60 -6.48 -0.22
N LEU A 246 -22.74 -5.46 -0.38
CA LEU A 246 -21.91 -4.90 0.69
C LEU A 246 -22.63 -3.84 1.51
N VAL A 247 -23.43 -2.99 0.86
CA VAL A 247 -24.16 -1.86 1.43
C VAL A 247 -24.85 -2.19 2.77
N PRO A 248 -25.60 -3.30 2.92
CA PRO A 248 -26.29 -3.60 4.19
C PRO A 248 -25.36 -3.72 5.41
N TYR A 249 -24.08 -4.03 5.17
CA TYR A 249 -23.07 -4.23 6.19
C TYR A 249 -22.16 -3.02 6.40
N MET A 250 -22.19 -2.01 5.53
CA MET A 250 -21.22 -0.89 5.52
C MET A 250 -21.75 0.37 6.21
N ARG A 251 -22.31 0.21 7.42
CA ARG A 251 -23.05 1.29 8.11
C ARG A 251 -22.19 2.48 8.49
N SER A 252 -20.91 2.27 8.82
CA SER A 252 -20.00 3.35 9.24
C SER A 252 -19.16 3.92 8.09
N LEU A 253 -19.40 3.49 6.85
CA LEU A 253 -18.54 3.83 5.73
C LEU A 253 -18.63 5.32 5.40
N ARG A 254 -17.48 6.00 5.43
CA ARG A 254 -17.33 7.44 5.16
C ARG A 254 -16.57 7.73 3.87
N VAL A 255 -15.63 6.86 3.52
CA VAL A 255 -14.80 7.00 2.33
C VAL A 255 -14.87 5.72 1.52
N LEU A 256 -15.31 5.81 0.27
CA LEU A 256 -15.36 4.70 -0.66
C LEU A 256 -14.50 5.01 -1.89
N ARG A 257 -13.55 4.12 -2.18
CA ARG A 257 -12.82 4.10 -3.44
C ARG A 257 -13.17 2.85 -4.22
N LEU A 258 -13.62 3.04 -5.45
CA LEU A 258 -13.81 1.97 -6.42
C LEU A 258 -12.68 2.00 -7.43
N VAL A 259 -12.07 0.85 -7.65
CA VAL A 259 -11.01 0.67 -8.62
C VAL A 259 -11.52 -0.21 -9.76
N ARG A 260 -11.76 0.43 -10.90
CA ARG A 260 -12.30 -0.21 -12.08
C ARG A 260 -11.25 -1.12 -12.71
N LYS A 261 -11.65 -2.32 -13.10
CA LYS A 261 -10.87 -3.13 -14.04
C LYS A 261 -10.97 -2.50 -15.44
N PRO A 262 -9.88 -2.39 -16.21
CA PRO A 262 -9.96 -2.16 -17.65
C PRO A 262 -10.63 -3.39 -18.30
N GLN A 263 -11.96 -3.43 -18.29
CA GLN A 263 -12.72 -4.40 -19.06
C GLN A 263 -12.70 -3.96 -20.51
N THR A 264 -12.26 -4.87 -21.37
CA THR A 264 -12.03 -4.61 -22.78
C THR A 264 -13.29 -4.42 -23.59
N ASN A 265 -14.50 -4.83 -23.15
CA ASN A 265 -15.70 -4.77 -24.01
C ASN A 265 -17.08 -4.75 -23.26
N LEU A 266 -17.26 -3.99 -22.17
CA LEU A 266 -18.56 -3.95 -21.47
C LEU A 266 -19.26 -2.59 -21.55
N SER A 267 -20.30 -2.58 -22.39
CA SER A 267 -21.40 -1.63 -22.46
C SER A 267 -22.28 -1.70 -21.19
N GLY A 268 -22.66 -0.55 -20.64
CA GLY A 268 -23.81 -0.41 -19.74
C GLY A 268 -23.59 -0.63 -18.23
N GLY A 269 -23.18 -1.84 -17.81
CA GLY A 269 -23.55 -2.37 -16.47
C GLY A 269 -22.86 -1.78 -15.23
N THR A 270 -21.65 -1.21 -15.31
CA THR A 270 -20.91 -0.79 -14.09
C THR A 270 -21.57 0.39 -13.35
N TYR A 271 -22.39 1.18 -14.03
CA TYR A 271 -23.04 2.34 -13.40
C TYR A 271 -24.34 1.98 -12.70
N ASP A 272 -24.96 0.86 -13.07
CA ASP A 272 -26.18 0.40 -12.42
C ASP A 272 -25.87 -0.02 -10.98
N GLU A 273 -24.67 -0.55 -10.72
CA GLU A 273 -24.17 -0.84 -9.38
C GLU A 273 -24.02 0.41 -8.51
N LEU A 274 -23.80 1.58 -9.10
CA LEU A 274 -23.70 2.84 -8.35
C LEU A 274 -25.07 3.37 -7.92
N GLY A 275 -26.16 2.76 -8.37
CA GLY A 275 -27.51 3.10 -7.97
C GLY A 275 -27.76 2.94 -6.47
N CYS A 276 -27.01 2.08 -5.79
CA CYS A 276 -27.11 1.81 -4.35
C CYS A 276 -26.26 2.75 -3.46
N LEU A 277 -25.46 3.66 -4.04
CA LEU A 277 -24.67 4.59 -3.21
C LEU A 277 -25.50 5.43 -2.22
N PRO A 278 -26.74 5.87 -2.55
CA PRO A 278 -27.58 6.58 -1.58
C PRO A 278 -27.90 5.81 -0.31
N ASP A 279 -27.80 4.48 -0.34
CA ASP A 279 -28.03 3.62 0.84
C ASP A 279 -26.83 3.67 1.82
N LEU A 280 -25.67 4.17 1.38
CA LEU A 280 -24.51 4.45 2.22
C LEU A 280 -24.67 5.81 2.90
N VAL A 281 -25.58 5.87 3.87
CA VAL A 281 -26.04 7.12 4.52
C VAL A 281 -24.94 7.97 5.18
N ASN A 282 -23.77 7.39 5.45
CA ASN A 282 -22.64 8.06 6.09
C ASN A 282 -21.49 8.39 5.10
N LEU A 283 -21.66 8.10 3.80
CA LEU A 283 -20.61 8.29 2.80
C LEU A 283 -20.38 9.79 2.53
N ARG A 284 -19.19 10.27 2.89
CA ARG A 284 -18.74 11.66 2.70
C ARG A 284 -17.89 11.82 1.45
N ILE A 285 -17.05 10.83 1.14
CA ILE A 285 -16.09 10.90 0.05
C ILE A 285 -16.24 9.68 -0.85
N PHE A 286 -16.42 9.93 -2.14
CA PHE A 286 -16.43 8.89 -3.16
C PHE A 286 -15.27 9.09 -4.14
N VAL A 287 -14.54 8.03 -4.45
CA VAL A 287 -13.41 8.06 -5.39
C VAL A 287 -13.55 6.94 -6.41
N TRP A 288 -13.55 7.30 -7.69
CA TRP A 288 -13.49 6.36 -8.80
C TRP A 288 -12.11 6.40 -9.44
N SER A 289 -11.36 5.31 -9.35
CA SER A 289 -10.05 5.15 -9.98
C SER A 289 -10.11 4.12 -11.12
N ALA A 290 -9.39 4.38 -12.19
CA ALA A 290 -9.11 3.42 -13.25
C ALA A 290 -7.84 2.59 -12.99
N ARG A 291 -6.92 3.07 -12.14
CA ARG A 291 -5.66 2.37 -11.84
C ARG A 291 -5.83 1.32 -10.74
N PRO A 292 -5.34 0.07 -10.93
CA PRO A 292 -5.33 -0.98 -9.91
C PRO A 292 -4.72 -0.49 -8.60
N ILE A 293 -5.24 -1.00 -7.47
CA ILE A 293 -4.68 -0.75 -6.15
C ILE A 293 -3.27 -1.35 -6.08
N GLY A 294 -2.28 -0.57 -5.62
CA GLY A 294 -0.91 -1.06 -5.37
C GLY A 294 0.03 -1.07 -6.58
N ARG A 295 -0.41 -0.66 -7.77
CA ARG A 295 0.46 -0.46 -8.94
C ARG A 295 0.81 1.02 -9.13
N PHE A 296 2.07 1.36 -8.86
CA PHE A 296 2.66 2.68 -9.14
C PHE A 296 3.48 2.68 -10.43
N ASP A 297 3.63 1.53 -11.10
CA ASP A 297 4.30 1.47 -12.39
C ASP A 297 3.45 2.24 -13.40
N GLY A 298 4.02 3.32 -13.94
CA GLY A 298 3.37 4.28 -14.84
C GLY A 298 3.01 3.71 -16.22
N THR A 299 2.71 2.41 -16.31
CA THR A 299 2.23 1.80 -17.54
C THR A 299 0.87 2.40 -17.88
N GLU A 300 0.81 3.05 -19.05
CA GLU A 300 -0.39 3.74 -19.55
C GLU A 300 -1.49 2.71 -19.83
N TYR A 301 -2.37 2.48 -18.86
CA TYR A 301 -3.57 1.69 -19.10
C TYR A 301 -4.56 2.46 -19.98
N GLY A 302 -5.11 1.76 -20.98
CA GLY A 302 -6.06 2.27 -21.96
C GLY A 302 -7.18 3.10 -21.33
N GLN A 303 -7.34 4.31 -21.87
CA GLN A 303 -8.17 5.38 -21.33
C GLN A 303 -9.65 5.06 -21.52
N SER A 304 -10.33 4.62 -20.45
CA SER A 304 -11.79 4.74 -20.38
C SER A 304 -12.11 5.94 -19.48
N THR A 305 -12.21 7.12 -20.09
CA THR A 305 -12.76 8.28 -19.37
C THR A 305 -14.28 8.11 -19.31
N VAL A 306 -14.84 8.22 -18.10
CA VAL A 306 -16.30 8.31 -17.96
C VAL A 306 -16.72 9.61 -18.61
N ASP A 307 -17.70 9.56 -19.52
CA ASP A 307 -18.32 10.75 -20.11
C ASP A 307 -18.72 11.74 -19.02
N GLN A 308 -18.23 12.99 -19.12
CA GLN A 308 -18.48 14.02 -18.11
C GLN A 308 -19.97 14.32 -17.95
N GLY A 309 -20.77 14.22 -19.02
CA GLY A 309 -22.22 14.39 -18.95
C GLY A 309 -22.88 13.32 -18.09
N ARG A 310 -22.42 12.07 -18.18
CA ARG A 310 -22.84 10.97 -17.30
C ARG A 310 -22.37 11.19 -15.85
N GLN A 311 -21.14 11.62 -15.62
CA GLN A 311 -20.64 11.96 -14.27
C GLN A 311 -21.52 13.02 -13.63
N ARG A 312 -21.79 14.12 -14.34
CA ARG A 312 -22.63 15.23 -13.86
C ARG A 312 -24.00 14.73 -13.40
N ARG A 313 -24.69 13.94 -14.23
CA ARG A 313 -26.01 13.38 -13.90
C ARG A 313 -25.99 12.52 -12.63
N LEU A 314 -24.97 11.67 -12.47
CA LEU A 314 -24.82 10.83 -11.29
C LEU A 314 -24.55 11.64 -10.03
N VAL A 315 -23.57 12.55 -10.09
CA VAL A 315 -23.15 13.36 -8.95
C VAL A 315 -24.25 14.32 -8.50
N THR A 316 -24.96 14.97 -9.44
CA THR A 316 -26.12 15.82 -9.11
C THR A 316 -27.20 15.01 -8.39
N LYS A 317 -27.48 13.78 -8.86
CA LYS A 317 -28.40 12.87 -8.17
C LYS A 317 -27.90 12.53 -6.77
N TRP A 318 -26.64 12.14 -6.62
CA TRP A 318 -26.08 11.79 -5.30
C TRP A 318 -26.06 12.97 -4.33
N PHE A 319 -25.66 14.17 -4.75
CA PHE A 319 -25.67 15.33 -3.84
C PHE A 319 -27.07 15.71 -3.36
N ARG A 320 -28.10 15.46 -4.19
CA ARG A 320 -29.50 15.62 -3.80
C ARG A 320 -29.93 14.53 -2.80
N ASP A 321 -29.61 13.27 -3.10
CA ASP A 321 -30.13 12.11 -2.37
C ASP A 321 -29.31 11.81 -1.08
N MET A 322 -28.03 12.19 -1.04
CA MET A 322 -27.07 11.89 0.03
C MET A 322 -26.62 13.18 0.71
N ARG A 323 -27.26 13.61 1.79
CA ARG A 323 -26.98 14.94 2.40
C ARG A 323 -25.55 15.12 2.92
N VAL A 324 -24.88 14.03 3.31
CA VAL A 324 -23.53 14.07 3.89
C VAL A 324 -22.40 13.92 2.86
N LEU A 325 -22.72 13.64 1.59
CA LEU A 325 -21.69 13.49 0.55
C LEU A 325 -21.04 14.85 0.27
N GLU A 326 -19.75 14.97 0.49
CA GLU A 326 -19.00 16.22 0.35
C GLU A 326 -18.33 16.33 -1.01
N ALA A 327 -17.70 15.25 -1.46
CA ALA A 327 -16.97 15.23 -2.71
C ALA A 327 -17.03 13.87 -3.42
N ALA A 328 -17.04 13.94 -4.75
CA ALA A 328 -16.90 12.81 -5.65
C ALA A 328 -15.74 13.03 -6.62
N TYR A 329 -14.77 12.14 -6.60
CA TYR A 329 -13.56 12.21 -7.42
C TYR A 329 -13.64 11.17 -8.54
N PHE A 330 -13.38 11.58 -9.77
CA PHE A 330 -13.30 10.68 -10.92
C PHE A 330 -11.94 10.80 -11.58
N GLN A 331 -11.21 9.69 -11.66
CA GLN A 331 -9.93 9.67 -12.34
C GLN A 331 -10.12 10.00 -13.82
N ILE A 332 -9.32 10.93 -14.32
CA ILE A 332 -9.24 11.29 -15.74
C ILE A 332 -7.93 10.79 -16.33
N ALA A 333 -7.88 10.74 -17.66
CA ALA A 333 -6.64 10.44 -18.36
C ALA A 333 -5.57 11.47 -17.97
N ALA A 334 -4.46 10.97 -17.43
CA ALA A 334 -3.30 11.80 -17.16
C ALA A 334 -2.82 12.39 -18.49
N ARG A 335 -2.78 13.73 -18.58
CA ARG A 335 -2.06 14.39 -19.67
C ARG A 335 -0.59 14.42 -19.28
N LYS A 336 0.31 14.11 -20.21
CA LYS A 336 1.76 14.03 -19.97
C LYS A 336 2.33 15.25 -19.24
N ASP A 337 1.67 16.41 -19.37
CA ASP A 337 2.14 17.70 -18.83
C ASP A 337 1.36 18.18 -17.60
N LYS A 338 0.45 17.39 -17.01
CA LYS A 338 -0.34 17.84 -15.84
C LYS A 338 -0.38 16.78 -14.73
N PRO A 339 -0.02 17.13 -13.48
CA PRO A 339 -0.12 16.22 -12.32
C PRO A 339 -1.58 15.95 -11.89
N LYS A 340 -2.53 16.74 -12.42
CA LYS A 340 -3.95 16.66 -12.07
C LYS A 340 -4.64 15.53 -12.82
N ASN A 341 -4.81 14.41 -12.11
CA ASN A 341 -5.33 13.16 -12.67
C ASN A 341 -6.76 12.84 -12.22
N TYR A 342 -7.45 13.77 -11.54
CA TYR A 342 -8.82 13.61 -11.08
C TYR A 342 -9.67 14.85 -11.38
N LEU A 343 -10.97 14.64 -11.60
CA LEU A 343 -12.01 15.65 -11.50
C LEU A 343 -12.71 15.52 -10.15
N CYS A 344 -12.63 16.55 -9.33
CA CYS A 344 -13.31 16.66 -8.06
C CYS A 344 -14.62 17.43 -8.24
N TRP A 345 -15.74 16.78 -7.96
CA TRP A 345 -17.02 17.44 -7.80
C TRP A 345 -17.22 17.69 -6.32
N ARG A 346 -17.40 18.95 -5.89
CA ARG A 346 -17.76 19.27 -4.51
C ARG A 346 -19.21 19.68 -4.40
N ARG A 347 -19.81 19.43 -3.24
CA ARG A 347 -21.15 19.93 -2.93
C ARG A 347 -21.14 21.46 -3.05
N HIS A 348 -22.18 22.02 -3.67
CA HIS A 348 -22.37 23.45 -3.93
C HIS A 348 -21.50 24.05 -5.05
N GLU A 349 -20.59 23.29 -5.66
CA GLU A 349 -19.87 23.72 -6.87
C GLU A 349 -20.66 23.31 -8.14
N VAL A 350 -20.70 24.19 -9.14
CA VAL A 350 -21.42 23.95 -10.40
C VAL A 350 -20.63 23.04 -11.34
N ASP A 351 -19.31 23.19 -11.33
CA ASP A 351 -18.38 22.50 -12.24
C ASP A 351 -17.27 21.80 -11.45
N PRO A 352 -16.76 20.66 -11.95
CA PRO A 352 -15.71 19.93 -11.27
C PRO A 352 -14.35 20.64 -11.39
N ALA A 353 -13.57 20.64 -10.31
CA ALA A 353 -12.20 21.14 -10.30
C ALA A 353 -11.19 20.02 -10.62
N PRO A 354 -10.15 20.27 -11.44
CA PRO A 354 -9.08 19.30 -11.63
C PRO A 354 -8.14 19.30 -10.42
N VAL A 355 -7.88 18.11 -9.88
CA VAL A 355 -7.06 17.85 -8.67
C VAL A 355 -6.07 16.72 -8.90
N ASP A 356 -5.03 16.64 -8.06
CA ASP A 356 -4.03 15.57 -8.12
C ASP A 356 -4.46 14.32 -7.32
N SER A 357 -3.62 13.29 -7.35
CA SER A 357 -3.86 12.05 -6.59
C SER A 357 -3.67 12.20 -5.08
N HIS A 358 -2.86 13.16 -4.64
CA HIS A 358 -2.65 13.39 -3.21
C HIS A 358 -3.96 13.89 -2.58
N GLU A 359 -4.61 14.88 -3.19
CA GLU A 359 -5.93 15.35 -2.77
C GLU A 359 -7.00 14.25 -2.87
N ALA A 360 -7.08 13.55 -4.00
CA ALA A 360 -8.14 12.58 -4.22
C ALA A 360 -8.01 11.28 -3.41
N VAL A 361 -6.78 10.88 -3.02
CA VAL A 361 -6.52 9.54 -2.45
C VAL A 361 -5.78 9.61 -1.12
N VAL A 362 -4.68 10.37 -1.05
CA VAL A 362 -3.80 10.38 0.16
C VAL A 362 -4.48 11.10 1.32
N GLN A 363 -5.05 12.28 1.07
CA GLN A 363 -5.73 13.07 2.12
C GLN A 363 -6.91 12.33 2.76
N HIS A 364 -7.54 11.41 2.04
CA HIS A 364 -8.69 10.64 2.51
C HIS A 364 -8.33 9.25 3.05
N GLY A 365 -7.03 8.96 3.23
CA GLY A 365 -6.56 7.68 3.79
C GLY A 365 -6.74 6.47 2.87
N LEU A 366 -6.95 6.68 1.57
CA LEU A 366 -7.15 5.63 0.55
C LEU A 366 -5.84 5.14 -0.09
N ALA A 367 -4.74 5.85 0.18
CA ALA A 367 -3.41 5.41 -0.17
C ALA A 367 -2.73 4.90 1.10
N PRO A 368 -2.02 3.76 1.02
CA PRO A 368 -1.04 3.45 2.03
C PRO A 368 -0.02 4.59 2.02
N ARG A 369 0.34 5.09 3.19
CA ARG A 369 1.54 5.93 3.34
C ARG A 369 2.75 5.02 3.17
N PHE A 370 3.00 4.57 1.94
CA PHE A 370 4.36 4.25 1.57
C PHE A 370 5.05 5.61 1.55
N SER A 371 6.16 5.75 2.26
CA SER A 371 6.98 6.96 2.24
C SER A 371 7.10 7.46 0.80
N GLU A 372 6.51 8.64 0.55
CA GLU A 372 6.67 9.39 -0.70
C GLU A 372 8.16 9.68 -0.95
#